data_AF-A0A2S9GCX5-F1
#
_entry.id   AF-A0A2S9GCX5-F1
#
_cell.length_a   1.000
_cell.length_b   1.000
_cell.length_c   1.000
_cell.angle_alpha   90.00
_cell.angle_beta   90.00
_cell.angle_gamma   90.00
#
_symmetry.space_group_name_H-M   'P 1'
#
loop_
_entity.id
_entity.type
_entity.pdbx_description
1 polymer ?
#
loop_
_entity_poly.entity_id
_entity_poly.type
_entity_poly.pdbx_seq_one_letter_code
_entity_poly.pdbx_strand_id
1 'polypeptide(L)' 'MNPALKPMDATSFRALVERLVADLTVPGAMVVIRSPQGTIDAAVGTTDLAARTPPDATTHFRIASNT' A
#
# COMPACT_ATOMS: atom_id res chain seq x y z
N MET A 1 -17.99 12.11 12.05
CA MET A 1 -16.67 11.64 12.53
C MET A 1 -16.91 10.78 13.75
N ASN A 2 -16.37 9.55 13.80
CA ASN A 2 -16.45 8.69 14.99
C ASN A 2 -15.26 9.01 15.91
N PRO A 3 -15.46 9.66 17.08
CA PRO A 3 -14.37 10.17 17.92
C PRO A 3 -13.46 9.08 18.52
N ALA A 4 -13.84 7.80 18.42
CA ALA A 4 -13.02 6.68 18.88
C ALA A 4 -11.86 6.30 17.93
N LEU A 5 -11.88 6.75 16.66
CA LEU A 5 -10.88 6.37 15.67
C LEU A 5 -9.82 7.45 15.50
N LYS A 6 -8.54 7.04 15.49
CA LYS A 6 -7.42 7.94 15.15
C LYS A 6 -7.59 8.44 13.71
N PRO A 7 -7.38 9.75 13.44
CA PRO A 7 -7.39 10.27 12.08
C PRO A 7 -6.43 9.50 11.17
N MET A 8 -6.88 9.21 9.96
CA MET A 8 -6.03 8.59 8.94
C MET A 8 -5.24 9.67 8.21
N ASP A 9 -3.91 9.55 8.19
CA ASP A 9 -3.01 10.41 7.44
C ASP A 9 -2.42 9.62 6.27
N ALA A 10 -2.90 9.92 5.06
CA ALA A 10 -2.45 9.27 3.84
C ALA A 10 -0.97 9.55 3.52
N THR A 11 -0.46 10.73 3.87
CA THR A 11 0.93 11.14 3.59
C THR A 11 1.89 10.35 4.47
N SER A 12 1.65 10.35 5.79
CA SER A 12 2.45 9.58 6.74
C SER A 12 2.34 8.07 6.47
N PHE A 13 1.16 7.60 6.07
CA PHE A 13 0.96 6.19 5.68
C PHE A 13 1.81 5.82 4.46
N ARG A 14 1.77 6.62 3.39
CA ARG A 14 2.60 6.39 2.19
C ARG A 14 4.09 6.36 2.53
N ALA A 15 4.58 7.33 3.31
CA ALA A 15 5.99 7.40 3.70
C ALA A 15 6.43 6.16 4.51
N LEU A 16 5.57 5.65 5.39
CA LEU A 16 5.83 4.40 6.11
C LEU A 16 5.95 3.20 5.15
N VAL A 17 5.04 3.10 4.17
CA VAL A 17 5.08 2.01 3.18
C VAL A 17 6.34 2.11 2.32
N GLU A 18 6.71 3.31 1.86
CA GLU A 18 7.96 3.53 1.11
C GLU A 18 9.19 3.07 1.89
N ARG A 19 9.25 3.42 3.19
CA ARG A 19 10.31 2.96 4.08
C ARG A 19 10.33 1.44 4.21
N LEU A 20 9.20 0.80 4.46
CA LEU A 20 9.14 -0.66 4.64
C LEU A 20 9.48 -1.42 3.36
N VAL A 21 9.04 -0.92 2.20
CA VAL A 21 9.38 -1.51 0.90
C VAL A 21 10.89 -1.48 0.67
N ALA A 22 11.55 -0.37 1.00
CA ALA A 22 13.00 -0.25 0.93
C ALA A 22 13.72 -1.17 1.95
N ASP A 23 13.31 -1.12 3.22
CA ASP A 23 13.91 -1.89 4.32
C ASP A 23 13.81 -3.41 4.08
N LEU A 24 12.71 -3.86 3.47
CA LEU A 24 12.44 -5.28 3.17
C LEU A 24 12.87 -5.69 1.76
N THR A 25 13.47 -4.79 0.98
CA THR A 25 13.90 -5.03 -0.40
C THR A 25 12.79 -5.58 -1.32
N VAL A 26 11.56 -5.13 -1.10
CA VAL A 26 10.40 -5.55 -1.89
C VAL A 26 10.39 -4.76 -3.21
N PRO A 27 10.29 -5.39 -4.39
CA PRO A 27 10.30 -4.67 -5.67
C PRO A 27 9.10 -3.72 -5.87
N GLY A 28 7.94 -4.09 -5.34
CA GLY A 28 6.73 -3.27 -5.38
C GLY A 28 5.65 -3.81 -4.46
N ALA A 29 4.82 -2.89 -3.94
CA ALA A 29 3.75 -3.20 -3.01
C ALA A 29 2.55 -2.28 -3.23
N MET A 30 1.36 -2.86 -3.03
CA MET A 30 0.10 -2.14 -2.91
C MET A 30 -0.47 -2.44 -1.52
N VAL A 31 -0.72 -1.40 -0.73
CA VAL A 31 -1.29 -1.52 0.62
C VAL A 31 -2.57 -0.71 0.69
N VAL A 32 -3.64 -1.32 1.18
CA VAL A 32 -4.96 -0.68 1.30
C VAL A 32 -5.45 -0.78 2.74
N ILE A 33 -5.85 0.35 3.31
CA ILE A 33 -6.56 0.41 4.58
C ILE A 33 -7.98 0.91 4.32
N ARG A 34 -8.96 0.13 4.76
CA ARG A 34 -10.38 0.51 4.75
C ARG A 34 -10.87 0.66 6.18
N SER A 35 -11.40 1.83 6.49
CA SER A 35 -12.02 2.12 7.79
C SER A 35 -13.32 2.90 7.62
N PRO A 36 -14.10 3.12 8.69
CA PRO A 36 -15.27 4.02 8.65
C PRO A 36 -14.95 5.47 8.26
N GLN A 37 -13.68 5.90 8.35
CA GLN A 37 -13.24 7.24 7.93
C GLN A 37 -12.95 7.33 6.42
N GLY A 38 -12.95 6.20 5.71
CA GLY A 38 -12.66 6.12 4.29
C GLY A 38 -11.62 5.06 3.94
N THR A 39 -11.06 5.18 2.74
CA THR A 39 -10.01 4.31 2.23
C THR A 39 -8.77 5.13 1.93
N ILE A 40 -7.62 4.62 2.33
CA ILE A 40 -6.31 5.09 1.86
C ILE A 40 -5.58 3.92 1.24
N ASP A 41 -4.86 4.21 0.17
CA ASP A 41 -4.02 3.26 -0.55
C ASP A 41 -2.59 3.81 -0.69
N ALA A 42 -1.63 2.90 -0.80
CA ALA A 42 -0.24 3.21 -1.05
C ALA A 42 0.32 2.22 -2.07
N ALA A 43 0.58 2.73 -3.28
CA ALA A 43 1.30 2.06 -4.34
C ALA A 43 2.77 2.52 -4.36
N VAL A 44 3.70 1.58 -4.19
CA VAL A 44 5.14 1.84 -4.13
C VAL A 44 5.89 0.81 -4.97
N GLY A 45 6.99 1.25 -5.59
CA GLY A 45 7.88 0.38 -6.36
C GLY A 45 7.35 0.11 -7.77
N THR A 46 7.56 -1.10 -8.27
CA THR A 46 7.19 -1.50 -9.64
C THR A 46 6.59 -2.90 -9.70
N THR A 47 5.75 -3.14 -10.72
CA THR A 47 5.18 -4.46 -11.03
C THR A 47 6.10 -5.35 -11.87
N ASP A 48 7.07 -4.75 -12.55
CA ASP A 48 8.05 -5.42 -13.41
C ASP A 48 9.42 -4.76 -13.20
N LEU A 49 10.47 -5.58 -13.04
CA LEU A 49 11.85 -5.12 -12.87
C LEU A 49 12.38 -4.30 -14.06
N ALA A 50 11.85 -4.57 -15.27
CA ALA A 50 12.18 -3.80 -16.47
C ALA A 50 11.32 -2.53 -16.60
N ALA A 51 10.17 -2.47 -15.94
CA ALA A 51 9.27 -1.32 -15.94
C ALA A 51 9.47 -0.46 -14.69
N ARG A 52 8.92 0.76 -14.71
CA ARG A 52 8.82 1.64 -13.54
C ARG A 52 7.37 1.93 -13.20
N THR A 53 6.47 1.00 -13.50
CA THR A 53 5.03 1.15 -13.33
C THR A 53 4.67 0.68 -11.92
N PRO A 54 4.24 1.58 -11.02
CA PRO A 54 3.79 1.16 -9.70
C PRO A 54 2.57 0.24 -9.82
N PRO A 55 2.36 -0.66 -8.85
CA PRO A 55 1.13 -1.42 -8.79
C PRO A 55 -0.07 -0.50 -8.56
N ASP A 56 -1.25 -0.97 -8.93
CA ASP A 56 -2.52 -0.31 -8.65
C ASP A 56 -3.56 -1.32 -8.15
N ALA A 57 -4.78 -0.85 -7.90
CA ALA A 57 -5.88 -1.70 -7.41
C ALA A 57 -6.33 -2.80 -8.39
N THR A 58 -5.90 -2.74 -9.65
CA THR A 58 -6.21 -3.74 -10.69
C THR A 58 -5.04 -4.69 -10.97
N THR A 59 -3.89 -4.43 -10.35
CA THR A 59 -2.71 -5.29 -10.45
C THR A 59 -3.02 -6.66 -9.83
N HIS A 60 -2.81 -7.72 -10.60
CA HIS A 60 -3.06 -9.08 -10.14
C HIS A 60 -1.86 -9.58 -9.31
N PHE A 61 -2.12 -9.88 -8.04
CA PHE A 61 -1.14 -10.48 -7.13
C PHE A 61 -1.50 -11.94 -6.83
N ARG A 62 -0.48 -12.80 -6.71
CA ARG A 62 -0.63 -14.11 -6.09
C ARG A 62 -0.46 -13.95 -4.58
N ILE A 63 -1.54 -14.06 -3.82
CA ILE A 63 -1.58 -13.79 -2.36
C ILE A 63 -1.16 -14.98 -1.48
N ALA A 64 -0.59 -16.02 -2.08
CA ALA A 64 -0.14 -17.25 -1.39
C ALA A 64 -1.24 -17.85 -0.49
N SER A 65 -0.96 -18.11 0.80
CA SER A 65 -1.84 -18.82 1.74
C SER A 65 -3.10 -18.05 2.20
N ASN A 66 -3.51 -17.01 1.46
CA ASN A 66 -4.73 -16.25 1.72
C ASN A 66 -5.88 -16.67 0.77
N THR A 67 -5.89 -17.95 0.38
CA THR A 67 -6.89 -18.59 -0.52
C THR A 67 -8.02 -19.24 0.26
#